data_AF-A0A3N7F5L3-F1
#
_entry.id   AF-A0A3N7F5L3-F1
#
_cell.length_a   1.000
_cell.length_b   1.000
_cell.length_c   1.000
_cell.angle_alpha   90.00
_cell.angle_beta   90.00
_cell.angle_gamma   90.00
#
_symmetry.space_group_name_H-M   'P 1'
#
loop_
_entity.id
_entity.type
_entity.pdbx_description
1 polymer ?
#
loop_
_entity_poly.entity_id
_entity_poly.type
_entity_poly.pdbx_seq_one_letter_code
_entity_poly.pdbx_strand_id
1 'polypeptide(L)'
;MYRYSHVGTHNLVTSLYETEEPSVCLLEARKHRGYTVEATMGASFLSTLPSLVAIRCHKMDTDVPGENVLRRREVLKCFGAAVGMELLASSGSFVEMASAADLIQRRQRSEFQSSIRQTLFAAIKGKPELVPYILTLALNDAITYDKATKSGGPNGSIRFSSEISRPENKGLSAALNLIEEAKEEIDSYSKGGPISFADLIPYAGQSAVKATFLASAIRKCGGNEQKGSLLYSAYGSSGQWGLFDRQFGRTDSQEPDPEGRVPQWEKATVQEMKDKFSSIGFGPRQLAVMSAFLGPDQAATEALLATDPDVTPWVQKYQRSRETVSQTDYEVDLITTLTKLSSMGQQINYEAYTYPVRKIELSKLKL
;
A
#
# COMPACT_ATOMS: atom_id res chain seq x y z
N MET A 1 -21.78 -46.77 42.13
CA MET A 1 -20.92 -46.22 41.06
C MET A 1 -21.75 -45.16 40.35
N TYR A 2 -21.41 -43.88 40.50
CA TYR A 2 -22.32 -42.79 40.12
C TYR A 2 -22.44 -42.63 38.60
N ARG A 3 -23.66 -42.70 38.09
CA ARG A 3 -24.08 -42.05 36.84
C ARG A 3 -24.75 -40.74 37.20
N TYR A 4 -24.46 -39.67 36.47
CA TYR A 4 -25.25 -38.44 36.49
C TYR A 4 -25.71 -38.09 35.08
N SER A 5 -26.90 -37.52 35.01
CA SER A 5 -27.66 -37.24 33.80
C SER A 5 -28.22 -35.83 33.83
N HIS A 6 -28.09 -35.10 32.72
CA HIS A 6 -28.88 -33.91 32.36
C HIS A 6 -28.93 -33.91 30.82
N VAL A 7 -30.08 -33.94 30.14
CA VAL A 7 -31.19 -32.95 30.12
C VAL A 7 -30.66 -31.58 29.69
N GLY A 8 -30.84 -31.26 28.40
CA GLY A 8 -30.32 -30.04 27.78
C GLY A 8 -31.30 -28.87 27.75
N THR A 9 -30.86 -27.76 27.17
CA THR A 9 -31.70 -26.59 26.81
C THR A 9 -31.18 -25.95 25.52
N HIS A 10 -32.07 -25.19 24.88
CA HIS A 10 -32.03 -24.71 23.49
C HIS A 10 -30.77 -23.96 23.04
N ASN A 11 -30.36 -24.24 21.79
CA ASN A 11 -29.52 -23.34 21.00
C ASN A 11 -30.31 -22.08 20.63
N LEU A 12 -29.74 -20.91 20.93
CA LEU A 12 -30.12 -19.64 20.32
C LEU A 12 -28.85 -19.03 19.72
N VAL A 13 -28.80 -18.94 18.40
CA VAL A 13 -27.61 -18.48 17.66
C VAL A 13 -27.66 -16.96 17.58
N THR A 14 -26.71 -16.29 18.22
CA THR A 14 -26.40 -14.88 17.99
C THR A 14 -24.94 -14.73 17.63
N SER A 15 -24.69 -14.16 16.46
CA SER A 15 -23.35 -13.90 15.94
C SER A 15 -22.72 -12.72 16.67
N LEU A 16 -21.50 -12.93 17.17
CA LEU A 16 -20.57 -11.87 17.56
C LEU A 16 -19.21 -12.24 16.97
N TYR A 17 -18.66 -11.34 16.15
CA TYR A 17 -17.23 -11.29 15.88
C TYR A 17 -16.75 -9.91 16.30
N GLU A 18 -15.99 -9.90 17.39
CA GLU A 18 -15.48 -8.70 18.03
C GLU A 18 -14.30 -8.10 17.27
N THR A 19 -14.12 -6.80 17.43
CA THR A 19 -12.95 -6.05 16.97
C THR A 19 -11.81 -6.18 17.99
N GLU A 20 -10.69 -6.80 17.63
CA GLU A 20 -9.49 -6.81 18.47
C GLU A 20 -8.46 -5.74 18.03
N GLU A 21 -7.97 -4.96 19.00
CA GLU A 21 -6.80 -4.09 18.86
C GLU A 21 -5.49 -4.87 19.10
N PRO A 22 -4.35 -4.46 18.52
CA PRO A 22 -3.10 -5.21 18.63
C PRO A 22 -2.40 -5.03 19.99
N SER A 23 -2.33 -6.11 20.76
CA SER A 23 -1.59 -6.18 22.03
C SER A 23 -0.07 -6.06 21.84
N VAL A 24 0.58 -5.17 22.61
CA VAL A 24 2.05 -5.05 22.64
C VAL A 24 2.66 -6.17 23.48
N CYS A 25 3.48 -7.03 22.87
CA CYS A 25 4.11 -8.16 23.55
C CYS A 25 5.51 -7.79 24.10
N LEU A 26 5.62 -7.57 25.41
CA LEU A 26 6.90 -7.49 26.12
C LEU A 26 7.41 -8.90 26.44
N LEU A 27 8.63 -9.22 26.02
CA LEU A 27 9.32 -10.49 26.33
C LEU A 27 10.35 -10.29 27.45
N GLU A 28 10.07 -10.84 28.63
CA GLU A 28 11.04 -10.92 29.72
C GLU A 28 12.10 -12.02 29.48
N ALA A 29 13.37 -11.69 29.70
CA ALA A 29 14.46 -12.64 29.58
C ALA A 29 14.65 -13.48 30.87
N ARG A 30 14.42 -14.80 30.80
CA ARG A 30 14.79 -15.74 31.88
C ARG A 30 16.18 -16.35 31.68
N LYS A 31 17.01 -16.22 32.72
CA LYS A 31 18.40 -16.68 32.81
C LYS A 31 18.47 -18.06 33.46
N HIS A 32 19.04 -19.06 32.77
CA HIS A 32 19.39 -20.34 33.40
C HIS A 32 20.86 -20.73 33.16
N ARG A 33 21.45 -21.28 34.23
CA ARG A 33 22.74 -22.01 34.26
C ARG A 33 22.48 -23.38 33.57
N GLY A 34 23.40 -24.05 32.90
CA GLY A 34 24.86 -23.96 32.92
C GLY A 34 25.42 -25.34 33.28
N TYR A 35 25.85 -26.10 32.27
CA TYR A 35 26.52 -27.40 32.42
C TYR A 35 27.57 -27.60 31.32
N THR A 36 28.72 -28.12 31.70
CA THR A 36 29.83 -28.56 30.82
C THR A 36 29.76 -30.07 30.59
N VAL A 37 30.20 -30.51 29.41
CA VAL A 37 30.51 -31.93 29.13
C VAL A 37 31.82 -31.97 28.33
N GLU A 38 32.81 -32.71 28.83
CA GLU A 38 34.04 -33.02 28.11
C GLU A 38 33.87 -34.30 27.28
N ALA A 39 34.49 -34.37 26.11
CA ALA A 39 34.71 -35.61 25.37
C ALA A 39 36.04 -35.55 24.60
N THR A 40 36.75 -36.67 24.58
CA THR A 40 38.21 -36.75 24.32
C THR A 40 38.60 -36.74 22.84
N MET A 41 39.81 -36.26 22.54
CA MET A 41 40.39 -36.16 21.20
C MET A 41 40.77 -37.49 20.54
N GLY A 42 40.70 -37.50 19.19
CA GLY A 42 41.48 -38.36 18.30
C GLY A 42 41.90 -37.56 17.05
N ALA A 43 43.17 -37.62 16.64
CA ALA A 43 43.72 -36.88 15.49
C ALA A 43 43.44 -37.63 14.16
N SER A 44 43.53 -37.09 12.93
CA SER A 44 44.05 -35.82 12.37
C SER A 44 43.14 -35.38 11.17
N PHE A 45 43.42 -34.45 10.24
CA PHE A 45 44.56 -33.58 9.87
C PHE A 45 44.03 -32.40 9.00
N LEU A 46 44.74 -31.26 8.94
CA LEU A 46 44.70 -30.19 7.90
C LEU A 46 43.34 -29.68 7.36
N SER A 47 42.88 -28.50 7.79
CA SER A 47 43.23 -27.20 7.14
C SER A 47 42.33 -26.01 7.55
N THR A 48 43.00 -24.88 7.79
CA THR A 48 42.59 -23.45 7.77
C THR A 48 41.11 -23.02 7.89
N LEU A 49 40.77 -22.29 8.96
CA LEU A 49 39.57 -21.44 9.10
C LEU A 49 39.92 -20.07 9.75
N PRO A 50 39.08 -19.02 9.61
CA PRO A 50 39.53 -17.61 9.65
C PRO A 50 39.46 -16.95 11.04
N SER A 51 40.21 -15.85 11.20
CA SER A 51 40.16 -14.97 12.37
C SER A 51 39.24 -13.76 12.19
N LEU A 52 38.42 -13.48 13.20
CA LEU A 52 37.67 -12.23 13.33
C LEU A 52 38.62 -11.07 13.70
N VAL A 53 38.42 -9.89 13.11
CA VAL A 53 39.11 -8.66 13.48
C VAL A 53 38.20 -7.80 14.35
N ALA A 54 38.64 -7.51 15.57
CA ALA A 54 38.00 -6.54 16.47
C ALA A 54 38.69 -5.16 16.34
N ILE A 55 37.90 -4.10 16.21
CA ILE A 55 38.43 -2.72 16.15
C ILE A 55 38.58 -2.19 17.59
N ARG A 56 39.84 -1.94 17.99
CA ARG A 56 40.19 -1.32 19.28
C ARG A 56 40.57 0.15 19.05
N CYS A 57 39.83 1.08 19.63
CA CYS A 57 40.20 2.50 19.63
C CYS A 57 41.36 2.75 20.61
N HIS A 58 42.41 3.42 20.16
CA HIS A 58 43.53 3.85 21.01
C HIS A 58 43.37 5.31 21.43
N LYS A 59 43.64 5.58 22.72
CA LYS A 59 43.84 6.91 23.29
C LYS A 59 45.35 7.15 23.40
N MET A 60 45.80 8.37 23.11
CA MET A 60 47.13 8.86 23.49
C MET A 60 46.96 10.11 24.34
N ASP A 61 47.64 10.13 25.49
CA ASP A 61 47.74 11.27 26.40
C ASP A 61 49.10 11.96 26.21
N THR A 62 49.16 13.27 26.42
CA THR A 62 50.40 14.03 26.69
C THR A 62 50.10 15.20 27.64
N ASP A 63 51.10 15.60 28.41
CA ASP A 63 50.95 16.25 29.73
C ASP A 63 50.63 17.76 29.74
N VAL A 64 50.26 18.24 30.93
CA VAL A 64 50.04 19.65 31.30
C VAL A 64 51.08 20.03 32.38
N PRO A 65 51.68 21.24 32.33
CA PRO A 65 51.43 22.18 33.43
C PRO A 65 51.39 23.66 33.00
N GLY A 66 50.54 24.46 33.64
CA GLY A 66 50.60 25.93 33.55
C GLY A 66 49.23 26.61 33.58
N GLU A 67 48.96 27.38 34.64
CA GLU A 67 47.67 28.04 34.86
C GLU A 67 47.43 29.23 33.91
N ASN A 68 46.21 29.35 33.39
CA ASN A 68 45.40 30.57 33.56
C ASN A 68 43.94 30.31 33.17
N VAL A 69 43.02 30.56 34.10
CA VAL A 69 41.59 30.31 33.92
C VAL A 69 40.91 31.47 33.21
N LEU A 70 40.46 31.26 31.98
CA LEU A 70 39.46 32.11 31.32
C LEU A 70 38.29 31.26 30.78
N ARG A 71 37.07 31.78 30.96
CA ARG A 71 35.82 31.02 30.81
C ARG A 71 35.37 30.92 29.34
N ARG A 72 34.50 29.95 29.02
CA ARG A 72 33.95 29.68 27.66
C ARG A 72 32.95 30.75 27.13
N ARG A 73 33.24 32.03 27.32
CA ARG A 73 32.60 33.16 26.62
C ARG A 73 33.70 34.17 26.29
N GLU A 74 33.57 34.83 25.13
CA GLU A 74 34.51 35.83 24.57
C GLU A 74 35.72 35.31 23.77
N VAL A 75 35.49 34.67 22.62
CA VAL A 75 36.33 34.89 21.42
C VAL A 75 35.47 34.93 20.16
N LEU A 76 34.96 36.12 19.81
CA LEU A 76 34.84 36.55 18.41
C LEU A 76 34.67 38.08 18.37
N LYS A 77 35.80 38.80 18.26
CA LYS A 77 35.83 40.22 17.88
C LYS A 77 36.68 40.37 16.62
N CYS A 78 36.22 41.25 15.74
CA CYS A 78 36.57 41.29 14.32
C CYS A 78 37.84 42.09 14.02
N PHE A 79 38.48 41.76 12.90
CA PHE A 79 39.01 42.63 11.82
C PHE A 79 39.23 41.66 10.64
N GLY A 80 38.76 41.79 9.38
CA GLY A 80 38.46 42.92 8.48
C GLY A 80 39.14 42.56 7.13
N ALA A 81 38.60 42.75 5.92
CA ALA A 81 37.39 43.45 5.50
C ALA A 81 36.87 42.99 4.10
N ALA A 82 35.61 43.33 3.82
CA ALA A 82 35.02 43.71 2.53
C ALA A 82 35.15 42.83 1.26
N VAL A 83 34.14 41.98 1.03
CA VAL A 83 33.33 42.01 -0.21
C VAL A 83 31.86 42.03 0.24
N GLY A 84 31.03 42.93 -0.31
CA GLY A 84 29.68 43.20 0.19
C GLY A 84 28.56 42.54 -0.62
N MET A 85 27.37 42.49 0.00
CA MET A 85 26.00 42.42 -0.59
C MET A 85 25.76 41.34 -1.69
N GLU A 86 24.82 40.40 -1.57
CA GLU A 86 23.64 40.34 -0.72
C GLU A 86 23.10 38.89 -0.71
N LEU A 87 23.20 38.17 0.41
CA LEU A 87 22.82 36.74 0.51
C LEU A 87 22.05 36.41 1.80
N LEU A 88 21.21 37.36 2.26
CA LEU A 88 20.37 37.21 3.47
C LEU A 88 18.90 37.55 3.18
N ALA A 89 18.32 36.87 2.19
CA ALA A 89 16.88 36.93 1.90
C ALA A 89 16.29 35.59 1.40
N SER A 90 16.82 34.44 1.86
CA SER A 90 16.17 33.14 1.60
C SER A 90 16.32 32.10 2.72
N SER A 91 16.53 32.50 3.97
CA SER A 91 16.18 31.67 5.13
C SER A 91 14.66 31.73 5.37
N GLY A 92 13.88 31.47 4.32
CA GLY A 92 12.45 31.25 4.42
C GLY A 92 12.26 29.96 5.21
N SER A 93 11.45 30.01 6.26
CA SER A 93 11.11 28.85 7.06
C SER A 93 10.21 27.90 6.25
N PHE A 94 10.81 27.10 5.37
CA PHE A 94 10.20 25.90 4.82
C PHE A 94 10.16 24.78 5.88
N VAL A 95 9.55 25.10 7.03
CA VAL A 95 8.72 24.13 7.72
C VAL A 95 7.43 24.10 6.91
N GLU A 96 7.43 23.27 5.87
CA GLU A 96 6.19 22.84 5.23
C GLU A 96 5.33 22.23 6.34
N MET A 97 4.25 22.94 6.71
CA MET A 97 3.32 22.48 7.73
C MET A 97 2.81 21.11 7.31
N ALA A 98 3.18 20.07 8.06
CA ALA A 98 2.70 18.72 7.79
C ALA A 98 1.18 18.72 7.90
N SER A 99 0.48 18.69 6.75
CA SER A 99 -0.99 18.56 6.65
C SER A 99 -1.38 17.14 7.04
N ALA A 100 -1.23 16.85 8.33
CA ALA A 100 -1.60 15.60 8.94
C ALA A 100 -2.94 15.83 9.64
N ALA A 101 -3.97 15.16 9.15
CA ALA A 101 -5.26 15.05 9.83
C ALA A 101 -5.07 14.84 11.34
N ASP A 102 -5.86 15.54 12.16
CA ASP A 102 -5.93 15.32 13.60
C ASP A 102 -6.31 13.86 13.91
N LEU A 103 -6.01 13.37 15.12
CA LEU A 103 -6.34 12.01 15.54
C LEU A 103 -7.83 11.69 15.36
N ILE A 104 -8.73 12.66 15.59
CA ILE A 104 -10.17 12.46 15.41
C ILE A 104 -10.52 12.37 13.92
N GLN A 105 -9.93 13.23 13.08
CA GLN A 105 -10.10 13.20 11.63
C GLN A 105 -9.58 11.89 11.01
N ARG A 106 -8.43 11.38 11.49
CA ARG A 106 -7.91 10.05 11.08
C ARG A 106 -8.91 8.96 11.41
N ARG A 107 -9.47 8.96 12.62
CA ARG A 107 -10.49 7.98 13.03
C ARG A 107 -11.73 8.04 12.13
N GLN A 108 -12.28 9.23 11.89
CA GLN A 108 -13.44 9.43 11.00
C GLN A 108 -13.19 8.86 9.59
N ARG A 109 -12.01 9.15 9.02
CA ARG A 109 -11.61 8.67 7.69
C ARG A 109 -11.40 7.15 7.67
N SER A 110 -10.76 6.57 8.68
CA SER A 110 -10.58 5.11 8.78
C SER A 110 -11.91 4.35 8.94
N GLU A 111 -12.86 4.89 9.71
CA GLU A 111 -14.22 4.34 9.82
C GLU A 111 -14.95 4.39 8.46
N PHE A 112 -14.85 5.51 7.74
CA PHE A 112 -15.45 5.65 6.41
C PHE A 112 -14.82 4.71 5.36
N GLN A 113 -13.48 4.64 5.31
CA GLN A 113 -12.74 3.69 4.47
C GLN A 113 -13.10 2.23 4.77
N SER A 114 -13.41 1.89 6.03
CA SER A 114 -13.87 0.55 6.39
C SER A 114 -15.22 0.24 5.72
N SER A 115 -16.15 1.19 5.78
CA SER A 115 -17.49 1.07 5.16
C SER A 115 -17.37 0.97 3.63
N ILE A 116 -16.58 1.85 3.00
CA ILE A 116 -16.28 1.81 1.55
C ILE A 116 -15.77 0.43 1.12
N ARG A 117 -14.79 -0.13 1.85
CA ARG A 117 -14.24 -1.46 1.56
C ARG A 117 -15.27 -2.58 1.75
N GLN A 118 -16.21 -2.45 2.69
CA GLN A 118 -17.29 -3.42 2.89
C GLN A 118 -18.31 -3.38 1.73
N THR A 119 -18.80 -2.19 1.34
CA THR A 119 -19.69 -2.02 0.18
C THR A 119 -19.05 -2.55 -1.10
N LEU A 120 -17.81 -2.14 -1.40
CA LEU A 120 -17.09 -2.62 -2.58
C LEU A 120 -16.81 -4.13 -2.56
N PHE A 121 -16.50 -4.71 -1.40
CA PHE A 121 -16.32 -6.16 -1.28
C PHE A 121 -17.64 -6.91 -1.56
N ALA A 122 -18.77 -6.42 -1.03
CA ALA A 122 -20.08 -7.01 -1.28
C ALA A 122 -20.48 -6.93 -2.77
N ALA A 123 -20.32 -5.75 -3.38
CA ALA A 123 -20.62 -5.53 -4.80
C ALA A 123 -19.77 -6.43 -5.72
N ILE A 124 -18.45 -6.47 -5.50
CA ILE A 124 -17.53 -7.29 -6.30
C ILE A 124 -17.76 -8.79 -6.08
N LYS A 125 -18.10 -9.22 -4.85
CA LYS A 125 -18.47 -10.62 -4.57
C LYS A 125 -19.76 -11.02 -5.31
N GLY A 126 -20.67 -10.07 -5.55
CA GLY A 126 -21.90 -10.29 -6.32
C GLY A 126 -21.71 -10.36 -7.84
N LYS A 127 -20.67 -9.72 -8.39
CA LYS A 127 -20.34 -9.68 -9.82
C LYS A 127 -18.85 -10.02 -10.08
N PRO A 128 -18.35 -11.21 -9.70
CA PRO A 128 -16.92 -11.55 -9.73
C PRO A 128 -16.31 -11.56 -11.14
N GLU A 129 -17.12 -11.73 -12.18
CA GLU A 129 -16.73 -11.61 -13.59
C GLU A 129 -16.27 -10.20 -13.98
N LEU A 130 -16.66 -9.18 -13.19
CA LEU A 130 -16.23 -7.79 -13.41
C LEU A 130 -14.83 -7.48 -12.84
N VAL A 131 -14.22 -8.37 -12.05
CA VAL A 131 -12.92 -8.13 -11.40
C VAL A 131 -11.84 -7.65 -12.39
N PRO A 132 -11.58 -8.29 -13.55
CA PRO A 132 -10.53 -7.83 -14.45
C PRO A 132 -10.84 -6.47 -15.10
N TYR A 133 -12.12 -6.19 -15.36
CA TYR A 133 -12.57 -4.92 -15.92
C TYR A 133 -12.46 -3.78 -14.89
N ILE A 134 -12.69 -4.05 -13.60
CA ILE A 134 -12.45 -3.08 -12.52
C ILE A 134 -10.94 -2.78 -12.39
N LEU A 135 -10.07 -3.79 -12.53
CA LEU A 135 -8.62 -3.58 -12.56
C LEU A 135 -8.21 -2.72 -13.77
N THR A 136 -8.70 -3.05 -14.96
CA THR A 136 -8.40 -2.31 -16.20
C THR A 136 -8.92 -0.86 -16.13
N LEU A 137 -10.11 -0.64 -15.56
CA LEU A 137 -10.67 0.71 -15.34
C LEU A 137 -9.78 1.54 -14.41
N ALA A 138 -9.35 0.97 -13.28
CA ALA A 138 -8.43 1.65 -12.36
C ALA A 138 -7.02 1.88 -12.94
N LEU A 139 -6.57 1.06 -13.88
CA LEU A 139 -5.34 1.29 -14.66
C LEU A 139 -5.53 2.44 -15.66
N ASN A 140 -6.62 2.42 -16.43
CA ASN A 140 -6.84 3.34 -17.53
C ASN A 140 -7.06 4.77 -17.03
N ASP A 141 -7.83 4.98 -15.94
CA ASP A 141 -7.99 6.29 -15.28
C ASP A 141 -6.64 6.85 -14.77
N ALA A 142 -5.69 5.98 -14.42
CA ALA A 142 -4.42 6.40 -13.85
C ALA A 142 -3.28 6.58 -14.86
N ILE A 143 -3.32 5.87 -15.99
CA ILE A 143 -2.23 5.83 -16.97
C ILE A 143 -2.28 6.98 -17.99
N THR A 144 -3.36 7.76 -18.00
CA THR A 144 -3.50 9.06 -18.69
C THR A 144 -2.53 10.13 -18.19
N TYR A 145 -1.88 9.92 -17.04
CA TYR A 145 -0.91 10.85 -16.47
C TYR A 145 0.23 11.15 -17.45
N ASP A 146 0.48 12.43 -17.71
CA ASP A 146 1.66 12.92 -18.40
C ASP A 146 2.52 13.77 -17.45
N LYS A 147 3.79 13.37 -17.32
CA LYS A 147 4.76 14.03 -16.45
C LYS A 147 5.18 15.42 -16.95
N ALA A 148 5.14 15.66 -18.27
CA ALA A 148 5.60 16.94 -18.84
C ALA A 148 4.60 18.07 -18.57
N THR A 149 3.32 17.83 -18.86
CA THR A 149 2.21 18.76 -18.63
C THR A 149 1.65 18.69 -17.20
N LYS A 150 1.95 17.63 -16.44
CA LYS A 150 1.37 17.33 -15.11
C LYS A 150 -0.17 17.23 -15.17
N SER A 151 -0.69 16.65 -16.24
CA SER A 151 -2.13 16.49 -16.48
C SER A 151 -2.53 15.02 -16.52
N GLY A 152 -3.79 14.74 -16.24
CA GLY A 152 -4.34 13.40 -16.10
C GLY A 152 -3.84 12.65 -14.87
N GLY A 153 -4.00 11.33 -14.88
CA GLY A 153 -3.79 10.45 -13.73
C GLY A 153 -5.10 10.20 -12.97
N PRO A 154 -5.07 9.41 -11.87
CA PRO A 154 -6.26 8.89 -11.18
C PRO A 154 -7.13 10.02 -10.63
N ASN A 155 -8.05 10.50 -11.45
CA ASN A 155 -8.86 11.70 -11.27
C ASN A 155 -10.34 11.45 -11.60
N GLY A 156 -10.71 10.18 -11.88
CA GLY A 156 -12.05 9.78 -12.23
C GLY A 156 -12.54 10.31 -13.57
N SER A 157 -11.68 10.84 -14.44
CA SER A 157 -12.02 11.33 -15.78
C SER A 157 -12.64 10.23 -16.64
N ILE A 158 -12.24 8.97 -16.43
CA ILE A 158 -12.75 7.81 -17.18
C ILE A 158 -14.28 7.65 -17.11
N ARG A 159 -14.95 8.26 -16.12
CA ARG A 159 -16.42 8.25 -16.00
C ARG A 159 -17.14 9.06 -17.10
N PHE A 160 -16.46 9.99 -17.76
CA PHE A 160 -17.08 10.83 -18.77
C PHE A 160 -17.41 10.02 -20.03
N SER A 161 -18.60 10.27 -20.62
CA SER A 161 -19.11 9.51 -21.76
C SER A 161 -18.19 9.52 -22.98
N SER A 162 -17.47 10.62 -23.21
CA SER A 162 -16.46 10.80 -24.25
C SER A 162 -15.15 10.06 -23.99
N GLU A 163 -14.92 9.56 -22.77
CA GLU A 163 -13.73 8.81 -22.40
C GLU A 163 -14.01 7.32 -22.24
N ILE A 164 -15.07 6.94 -21.54
CA ILE A 164 -15.48 5.53 -21.42
C ILE A 164 -15.83 4.89 -22.78
N SER A 165 -16.20 5.70 -23.78
CA SER A 165 -16.49 5.23 -25.15
C SER A 165 -15.26 5.05 -26.04
N ARG A 166 -14.05 5.42 -25.57
CA ARG A 166 -12.81 5.31 -26.35
C ARG A 166 -12.42 3.83 -26.57
N PRO A 167 -11.73 3.50 -27.68
CA PRO A 167 -11.36 2.12 -28.00
C PRO A 167 -10.60 1.36 -26.89
N GLU A 168 -9.74 2.05 -26.14
CA GLU A 168 -8.99 1.54 -24.98
C GLU A 168 -9.87 1.19 -23.76
N ASN A 169 -11.05 1.80 -23.66
CA ASN A 169 -12.00 1.65 -22.54
C ASN A 169 -13.19 0.75 -22.88
N LYS A 170 -13.14 0.07 -24.04
CA LYS A 170 -14.18 -0.83 -24.53
C LYS A 170 -14.47 -1.94 -23.50
N GLY A 171 -15.74 -2.09 -23.13
CA GLY A 171 -16.22 -3.12 -22.21
C GLY A 171 -16.17 -2.73 -20.72
N LEU A 172 -15.56 -1.60 -20.37
CA LEU A 172 -15.43 -1.16 -18.98
C LEU A 172 -16.72 -0.59 -18.37
N SER A 173 -17.75 -0.29 -19.19
CA SER A 173 -19.01 0.31 -18.72
C SER A 173 -19.71 -0.51 -17.64
N ALA A 174 -19.70 -1.85 -17.69
CA ALA A 174 -20.30 -2.67 -16.64
C ALA A 174 -19.56 -2.57 -15.29
N ALA A 175 -18.24 -2.39 -15.32
CA ALA A 175 -17.44 -2.13 -14.13
C ALA A 175 -17.66 -0.70 -13.59
N LEU A 176 -17.81 0.29 -14.48
CA LEU A 176 -18.16 1.66 -14.10
C LEU A 176 -19.53 1.71 -13.42
N ASN A 177 -20.55 1.06 -14.00
CA ASN A 177 -21.90 1.02 -13.42
C ASN A 177 -21.91 0.37 -12.01
N LEU A 178 -21.12 -0.69 -11.77
CA LEU A 178 -20.96 -1.25 -10.41
C LEU A 178 -20.34 -0.24 -9.44
N ILE A 179 -19.38 0.56 -9.91
CA ILE A 179 -18.73 1.60 -9.11
C ILE A 179 -19.72 2.75 -8.83
N GLU A 180 -20.57 3.12 -9.79
CA GLU A 180 -21.65 4.11 -9.61
C GLU A 180 -22.72 3.62 -8.63
N GLU A 181 -23.23 2.38 -8.79
CA GLU A 181 -24.13 1.72 -7.82
C GLU A 181 -23.55 1.75 -6.40
N ALA A 182 -22.27 1.37 -6.24
CA ALA A 182 -21.58 1.41 -4.95
C ALA A 182 -21.40 2.85 -4.42
N LYS A 183 -21.21 3.83 -5.31
CA LYS A 183 -21.07 5.25 -4.94
C LYS A 183 -22.36 5.80 -4.33
N GLU A 184 -23.51 5.50 -4.92
CA GLU A 184 -24.81 5.94 -4.41
C GLU A 184 -25.06 5.41 -2.99
N GLU A 185 -24.72 4.14 -2.74
CA GLU A 185 -24.78 3.55 -1.39
C GLU A 185 -23.82 4.26 -0.42
N ILE A 186 -22.54 4.44 -0.80
CA ILE A 186 -21.50 5.07 0.02
C ILE A 186 -21.86 6.52 0.38
N ASP A 187 -22.34 7.30 -0.59
CA ASP A 187 -22.75 8.68 -0.40
C ASP A 187 -23.95 8.79 0.55
N SER A 188 -24.88 7.81 0.52
CA SER A 188 -26.08 7.80 1.38
C SER A 188 -25.78 7.72 2.88
N TYR A 189 -24.67 7.09 3.26
CA TYR A 189 -24.23 6.94 4.66
C TYR A 189 -23.02 7.82 5.02
N SER A 190 -22.44 8.55 4.07
CA SER A 190 -21.30 9.42 4.33
C SER A 190 -21.68 10.59 5.24
N LYS A 191 -20.84 10.86 6.23
CA LYS A 191 -20.98 11.99 7.17
C LYS A 191 -20.13 13.20 6.75
N GLY A 192 -19.19 13.01 5.83
CA GLY A 192 -18.17 13.98 5.44
C GLY A 192 -18.32 14.52 4.01
N GLY A 193 -19.50 14.36 3.40
CA GLY A 193 -19.75 14.66 1.98
C GLY A 193 -19.54 13.45 1.06
N PRO A 194 -19.95 13.56 -0.22
CA PRO A 194 -19.87 12.46 -1.18
C PRO A 194 -18.42 12.06 -1.45
N ILE A 195 -18.16 10.78 -1.71
CA ILE A 195 -16.83 10.30 -2.12
C ILE A 195 -16.51 10.79 -3.55
N SER A 196 -15.26 11.13 -3.86
CA SER A 196 -14.85 11.39 -5.24
C SER A 196 -14.76 10.09 -6.05
N PHE A 197 -15.03 10.15 -7.36
CA PHE A 197 -14.73 9.01 -8.25
C PHE A 197 -13.22 8.73 -8.28
N ALA A 198 -12.40 9.77 -8.22
CA ALA A 198 -10.95 9.72 -8.12
C ALA A 198 -10.45 8.88 -6.94
N ASP A 199 -11.13 8.87 -5.79
CA ASP A 199 -10.84 7.94 -4.70
C ASP A 199 -11.53 6.58 -4.87
N LEU A 200 -12.79 6.55 -5.30
CA LEU A 200 -13.58 5.32 -5.36
C LEU A 200 -13.04 4.32 -6.39
N ILE A 201 -12.57 4.78 -7.55
CA ILE A 201 -12.02 3.92 -8.62
C ILE A 201 -10.75 3.19 -8.15
N PRO A 202 -9.73 3.85 -7.57
CA PRO A 202 -8.63 3.17 -6.91
C PRO A 202 -9.07 2.22 -5.79
N TYR A 203 -10.08 2.57 -4.98
CA TYR A 203 -10.58 1.68 -3.93
C TYR A 203 -11.29 0.43 -4.49
N ALA A 204 -12.01 0.56 -5.60
CA ALA A 204 -12.55 -0.58 -6.35
C ALA A 204 -11.41 -1.46 -6.90
N GLY A 205 -10.36 -0.85 -7.45
CA GLY A 205 -9.12 -1.54 -7.83
C GLY A 205 -8.45 -2.28 -6.67
N GLN A 206 -8.31 -1.66 -5.49
CA GLN A 206 -7.82 -2.31 -4.27
C GLN A 206 -8.69 -3.53 -3.92
N SER A 207 -10.01 -3.39 -3.92
CA SER A 207 -10.94 -4.46 -3.56
C SER A 207 -10.91 -5.62 -4.57
N ALA A 208 -10.81 -5.31 -5.87
CA ALA A 208 -10.62 -6.29 -6.93
C ALA A 208 -9.29 -7.05 -6.78
N VAL A 209 -8.17 -6.36 -6.49
CA VAL A 209 -6.88 -7.01 -6.19
C VAL A 209 -7.02 -7.97 -5.00
N LYS A 210 -7.61 -7.52 -3.90
CA LYS A 210 -7.86 -8.34 -2.71
C LYS A 210 -8.73 -9.58 -3.03
N ALA A 211 -9.71 -9.45 -3.92
CA ALA A 211 -10.50 -10.58 -4.42
C ALA A 211 -9.64 -11.60 -5.20
N THR A 212 -8.69 -11.15 -6.05
CA THR A 212 -7.76 -12.07 -6.74
C THR A 212 -6.85 -12.83 -5.77
N PHE A 213 -6.38 -12.17 -4.70
CA PHE A 213 -5.52 -12.78 -3.68
C PHE A 213 -6.29 -13.82 -2.86
N LEU A 214 -7.50 -13.48 -2.42
CA LEU A 214 -8.42 -14.41 -1.75
C LEU A 214 -8.76 -15.62 -2.64
N ALA A 215 -9.08 -15.41 -3.92
CA ALA A 215 -9.35 -16.50 -4.86
C ALA A 215 -8.11 -17.41 -5.04
N SER A 216 -6.90 -16.85 -5.03
CA SER A 216 -5.65 -17.62 -5.03
C SER A 216 -5.50 -18.48 -3.77
N ALA A 217 -5.77 -17.92 -2.59
CA ALA A 217 -5.74 -18.65 -1.32
C ALA A 217 -6.77 -19.79 -1.26
N ILE A 218 -8.01 -19.53 -1.70
CA ILE A 218 -9.07 -20.56 -1.79
C ILE A 218 -8.67 -21.68 -2.75
N ARG A 219 -8.12 -21.36 -3.92
CA ARG A 219 -7.60 -22.35 -4.89
C ARG A 219 -6.48 -23.20 -4.27
N LYS A 220 -5.53 -22.58 -3.57
CA LYS A 220 -4.43 -23.26 -2.85
C LYS A 220 -4.94 -24.15 -1.71
N CYS A 221 -6.08 -23.83 -1.12
CA CYS A 221 -6.79 -24.68 -0.15
C CYS A 221 -7.75 -25.71 -0.80
N GLY A 222 -7.59 -26.01 -2.08
CA GLY A 222 -8.40 -27.02 -2.79
C GLY A 222 -9.87 -26.63 -2.96
N GLY A 223 -10.16 -25.32 -3.06
CA GLY A 223 -11.52 -24.80 -3.17
C GLY A 223 -12.25 -24.58 -1.84
N ASN A 224 -11.62 -24.89 -0.70
CA ASN A 224 -12.25 -24.68 0.60
C ASN A 224 -12.21 -23.19 1.01
N GLU A 225 -13.36 -22.52 0.95
CA GLU A 225 -13.49 -21.08 1.23
C GLU A 225 -13.03 -20.68 2.64
N GLN A 226 -13.35 -21.50 3.65
CA GLN A 226 -13.02 -21.21 5.06
C GLN A 226 -11.50 -21.24 5.30
N LYS A 227 -10.83 -22.29 4.80
CA LYS A 227 -9.37 -22.41 4.85
C LYS A 227 -8.69 -21.34 4.01
N GLY A 228 -9.23 -21.04 2.82
CA GLY A 228 -8.72 -19.97 1.96
C GLY A 228 -8.82 -18.59 2.60
N SER A 229 -9.94 -18.30 3.27
CA SER A 229 -10.16 -17.04 4.01
C SER A 229 -9.22 -16.91 5.20
N LEU A 230 -8.99 -18.01 5.96
CA LEU A 230 -8.01 -18.04 7.04
C LEU A 230 -6.57 -17.84 6.53
N LEU A 231 -6.21 -18.51 5.44
CA LEU A 231 -4.89 -18.39 4.80
C LEU A 231 -4.64 -16.97 4.28
N TYR A 232 -5.64 -16.38 3.61
CA TYR A 232 -5.58 -15.00 3.14
C TYR A 232 -5.51 -13.99 4.31
N SER A 233 -6.23 -14.23 5.40
CA SER A 233 -6.18 -13.36 6.59
C SER A 233 -4.79 -13.36 7.24
N ALA A 234 -4.08 -14.50 7.20
CA ALA A 234 -2.72 -14.63 7.73
C ALA A 234 -1.62 -14.07 6.78
N TYR A 235 -1.77 -14.22 5.46
CA TYR A 235 -0.67 -13.97 4.51
C TYR A 235 -0.97 -13.01 3.35
N GLY A 236 -2.21 -12.50 3.21
CA GLY A 236 -2.67 -11.64 2.12
C GLY A 236 -2.16 -10.18 2.15
N SER A 237 -0.93 -9.99 2.66
CA SER A 237 -0.17 -8.73 2.65
C SER A 237 -0.93 -7.50 3.16
N SER A 238 -1.85 -7.68 4.11
CA SER A 238 -2.77 -6.64 4.60
C SER A 238 -2.05 -5.35 5.06
N GLY A 239 -0.93 -5.48 5.77
CA GLY A 239 -0.11 -4.35 6.23
C GLY A 239 0.53 -3.52 5.12
N GLN A 240 0.72 -4.06 3.91
CA GLN A 240 1.34 -3.33 2.80
C GLN A 240 0.41 -2.24 2.23
N TRP A 241 -0.90 -2.35 2.46
CA TRP A 241 -1.89 -1.35 2.02
C TRP A 241 -1.83 -0.03 2.82
N GLY A 242 -1.08 0.06 3.92
CA GLY A 242 -1.08 1.24 4.80
C GLY A 242 -0.72 2.56 4.12
N LEU A 243 0.16 2.56 3.10
CA LEU A 243 0.45 3.78 2.33
C LEU A 243 -0.68 4.12 1.35
N PHE A 244 -1.27 3.12 0.70
CA PHE A 244 -2.44 3.30 -0.16
C PHE A 244 -3.61 3.90 0.63
N ASP A 245 -3.95 3.29 1.77
CA ASP A 245 -5.06 3.76 2.61
C ASP A 245 -4.79 5.14 3.24
N ARG A 246 -3.52 5.55 3.38
CA ARG A 246 -3.17 6.92 3.77
C ARG A 246 -3.40 7.92 2.63
N GLN A 247 -3.22 7.51 1.38
CA GLN A 247 -3.49 8.32 0.18
C GLN A 247 -4.98 8.28 -0.16
N PHE A 248 -5.77 9.14 0.49
CA PHE A 248 -7.23 9.22 0.34
C PHE A 248 -7.67 10.68 0.44
N GLY A 249 -8.56 11.15 -0.43
CA GLY A 249 -8.89 12.56 -0.62
C GLY A 249 -8.35 13.13 -1.94
N ARG A 250 -8.58 12.40 -3.04
CA ARG A 250 -8.28 12.84 -4.41
C ARG A 250 -9.40 13.72 -4.95
N THR A 251 -9.06 14.60 -5.89
CA THR A 251 -10.02 15.53 -6.50
C THR A 251 -10.48 14.98 -7.86
N ASP A 252 -11.79 15.01 -8.11
CA ASP A 252 -12.38 14.64 -9.39
C ASP A 252 -12.05 15.66 -10.48
N SER A 253 -11.61 15.16 -11.65
CA SER A 253 -11.57 15.96 -12.87
C SER A 253 -12.97 16.40 -13.29
N GLN A 254 -13.07 17.59 -13.87
CA GLN A 254 -14.32 18.16 -14.40
C GLN A 254 -14.50 17.89 -15.90
N GLU A 255 -13.49 17.33 -16.55
CA GLU A 255 -13.46 17.00 -17.98
C GLU A 255 -12.72 15.67 -18.23
N PRO A 256 -12.95 14.98 -19.37
CA PRO A 256 -12.19 13.80 -19.76
C PRO A 256 -10.70 14.13 -19.93
N ASP A 257 -9.83 13.17 -19.61
CA ASP A 257 -8.39 13.32 -19.84
C ASP A 257 -8.07 13.28 -21.35
N PRO A 258 -6.93 13.86 -21.81
CA PRO A 258 -6.61 13.92 -23.23
C PRO A 258 -6.42 12.54 -23.90
N GLU A 259 -6.91 12.43 -25.13
CA GLU A 259 -6.84 11.22 -25.96
C GLU A 259 -5.42 10.77 -26.32
N GLY A 260 -5.29 9.50 -26.74
CA GLY A 260 -4.04 8.94 -27.24
C GLY A 260 -2.99 8.63 -26.15
N ARG A 261 -3.38 8.72 -24.87
CA ARG A 261 -2.49 8.48 -23.72
C ARG A 261 -2.56 7.07 -23.15
N VAL A 262 -3.48 6.23 -23.62
CA VAL A 262 -3.75 4.88 -23.11
C VAL A 262 -3.68 3.88 -24.27
N PRO A 263 -2.85 2.81 -24.21
CA PRO A 263 -2.83 1.77 -25.23
C PRO A 263 -4.10 0.91 -25.21
N GLN A 264 -4.52 0.41 -26.38
CA GLN A 264 -5.47 -0.69 -26.46
C GLN A 264 -4.77 -2.00 -26.08
N TRP A 265 -4.79 -2.37 -24.79
CA TRP A 265 -3.99 -3.48 -24.24
C TRP A 265 -4.10 -4.80 -25.00
N GLU A 266 -5.31 -5.16 -25.48
CA GLU A 266 -5.57 -6.38 -26.27
C GLU A 266 -4.82 -6.44 -27.62
N LYS A 267 -4.36 -5.28 -28.13
CA LYS A 267 -3.71 -5.13 -29.45
C LYS A 267 -2.30 -4.56 -29.37
N ALA A 268 -1.94 -3.97 -28.23
CA ALA A 268 -0.65 -3.34 -28.03
C ALA A 268 0.48 -4.38 -28.08
N THR A 269 1.58 -4.01 -28.73
CA THR A 269 2.84 -4.74 -28.63
C THR A 269 3.44 -4.58 -27.24
N VAL A 270 4.29 -5.52 -26.82
CA VAL A 270 5.00 -5.42 -25.53
C VAL A 270 5.86 -4.16 -25.48
N GLN A 271 6.38 -3.69 -26.61
CA GLN A 271 7.13 -2.44 -26.69
C GLN A 271 6.26 -1.22 -26.38
N GLU A 272 5.07 -1.09 -26.98
CA GLU A 272 4.13 0.00 -26.64
C GLU A 272 3.72 -0.03 -25.16
N MET A 273 3.55 -1.22 -24.58
CA MET A 273 3.31 -1.37 -23.14
C MET A 273 4.51 -0.92 -22.30
N LYS A 274 5.75 -1.30 -22.65
CA LYS A 274 6.98 -0.85 -21.98
C LYS A 274 7.14 0.67 -22.07
N ASP A 275 6.91 1.25 -23.24
CA ASP A 275 7.04 2.70 -23.48
C ASP A 275 5.99 3.48 -22.68
N LYS A 276 4.75 2.99 -22.62
CA LYS A 276 3.71 3.60 -21.79
C LYS A 276 4.07 3.58 -20.31
N PHE A 277 4.48 2.44 -19.76
CA PHE A 277 4.91 2.36 -18.36
C PHE A 277 6.14 3.25 -18.09
N SER A 278 7.07 3.32 -19.04
CA SER A 278 8.27 4.17 -18.94
C SER A 278 7.91 5.67 -18.94
N SER A 279 6.93 6.11 -19.74
CA SER A 279 6.46 7.51 -19.79
C SER A 279 5.95 8.03 -18.44
N ILE A 280 5.34 7.16 -17.62
CA ILE A 280 4.85 7.48 -16.27
C ILE A 280 5.87 7.18 -15.14
N GLY A 281 7.13 6.87 -15.49
CA GLY A 281 8.21 6.62 -14.52
C GLY A 281 8.11 5.26 -13.83
N PHE A 282 7.63 4.25 -14.55
CA PHE A 282 7.76 2.82 -14.23
C PHE A 282 8.72 2.13 -15.22
N GLY A 283 8.82 0.81 -15.15
CA GLY A 283 9.61 0.01 -16.09
C GLY A 283 9.12 -1.44 -16.20
N PRO A 284 9.89 -2.34 -16.84
CA PRO A 284 9.49 -3.72 -17.12
C PRO A 284 8.98 -4.52 -15.92
N ARG A 285 9.52 -4.27 -14.72
CA ARG A 285 9.06 -4.90 -13.47
C ARG A 285 7.60 -4.57 -13.16
N GLN A 286 7.23 -3.30 -13.25
CA GLN A 286 5.87 -2.85 -12.94
C GLN A 286 4.88 -3.32 -14.00
N LEU A 287 5.30 -3.33 -15.28
CA LEU A 287 4.50 -3.93 -16.36
C LEU A 287 4.20 -5.41 -16.07
N ALA A 288 5.22 -6.19 -15.70
CA ALA A 288 5.06 -7.60 -15.37
C ALA A 288 4.20 -7.86 -14.12
N VAL A 289 4.36 -7.08 -13.05
CA VAL A 289 3.58 -7.29 -11.80
C VAL A 289 2.12 -6.90 -11.96
N MET A 290 1.81 -5.95 -12.85
CA MET A 290 0.46 -5.51 -13.18
C MET A 290 -0.21 -6.34 -14.28
N SER A 291 0.28 -7.54 -14.61
CA SER A 291 -0.27 -8.38 -15.69
C SER A 291 -1.79 -8.61 -15.59
N ALA A 292 -2.36 -8.71 -14.38
CA ALA A 292 -3.80 -8.85 -14.17
C ALA A 292 -4.64 -7.59 -14.49
N PHE A 293 -4.02 -6.44 -14.76
CA PHE A 293 -4.70 -5.18 -15.10
C PHE A 293 -4.78 -4.94 -16.62
N LEU A 294 -4.06 -5.72 -17.43
CA LEU A 294 -3.95 -5.51 -18.89
C LEU A 294 -5.01 -6.29 -19.68
N GLY A 295 -5.78 -7.17 -19.04
CA GLY A 295 -6.82 -7.97 -19.68
C GLY A 295 -7.40 -9.06 -18.77
N PRO A 296 -8.45 -9.76 -19.23
CA PRO A 296 -9.17 -10.76 -18.44
C PRO A 296 -8.41 -12.07 -18.20
N ASP A 297 -7.43 -12.40 -19.06
CA ASP A 297 -6.58 -13.58 -18.90
C ASP A 297 -5.13 -13.16 -18.57
N GLN A 298 -4.79 -13.29 -17.28
CA GLN A 298 -3.44 -13.01 -16.78
C GLN A 298 -2.39 -13.97 -17.38
N ALA A 299 -2.74 -15.22 -17.66
CA ALA A 299 -1.78 -16.21 -18.17
C ALA A 299 -1.46 -15.95 -19.65
N ALA A 300 -2.47 -15.63 -20.48
CA ALA A 300 -2.26 -15.20 -21.86
C ALA A 300 -1.48 -13.89 -21.93
N THR A 301 -1.80 -12.92 -21.07
CA THR A 301 -1.06 -11.65 -20.94
C THR A 301 0.40 -11.91 -20.60
N GLU A 302 0.69 -12.76 -19.62
CA GLU A 302 2.07 -13.08 -19.24
C GLU A 302 2.83 -13.87 -20.28
N ALA A 303 2.16 -14.75 -21.04
CA ALA A 303 2.77 -15.44 -22.17
C ALA A 303 3.21 -14.45 -23.26
N LEU A 304 2.42 -13.40 -23.54
CA LEU A 304 2.80 -12.31 -24.44
C LEU A 304 3.95 -11.49 -23.86
N LEU A 305 3.87 -11.04 -22.59
CA LEU A 305 4.93 -10.27 -21.94
C LEU A 305 6.26 -11.03 -21.88
N ALA A 306 6.22 -12.35 -21.70
CA ALA A 306 7.41 -13.22 -21.67
C ALA A 306 8.08 -13.44 -23.05
N THR A 307 7.57 -12.83 -24.12
CA THR A 307 8.29 -12.74 -25.41
C THR A 307 9.37 -11.66 -25.42
N ASP A 308 9.33 -10.70 -24.49
CA ASP A 308 10.27 -9.58 -24.42
C ASP A 308 11.35 -9.80 -23.35
N PRO A 309 12.66 -9.75 -23.72
CA PRO A 309 13.74 -10.12 -22.80
C PRO A 309 13.88 -9.21 -21.58
N ASP A 310 13.38 -7.97 -21.61
CA ASP A 310 13.43 -7.07 -20.45
C ASP A 310 12.34 -7.41 -19.42
N VAL A 311 11.21 -7.98 -19.88
CA VAL A 311 10.02 -8.26 -19.09
C VAL A 311 10.00 -9.71 -18.59
N THR A 312 10.49 -10.66 -19.38
CA THR A 312 10.52 -12.11 -19.07
C THR A 312 11.07 -12.45 -17.69
N PRO A 313 12.20 -11.89 -17.21
CA PRO A 313 12.73 -12.24 -15.88
C PRO A 313 11.78 -11.86 -14.73
N TRP A 314 11.00 -10.79 -14.90
CA TRP A 314 10.01 -10.32 -13.93
C TRP A 314 8.73 -11.16 -13.97
N VAL A 315 8.23 -11.50 -15.16
CA VAL A 315 7.11 -12.44 -15.32
C VAL A 315 7.43 -13.77 -14.63
N GLN A 316 8.60 -14.35 -14.91
CA GLN A 316 9.05 -15.58 -14.27
C GLN A 316 9.24 -15.44 -12.74
N LYS A 317 9.69 -14.27 -12.24
CA LYS A 317 9.74 -13.99 -10.79
C LYS A 317 8.34 -14.10 -10.19
N TYR A 318 7.36 -13.43 -10.78
CA TYR A 318 6.01 -13.35 -10.22
C TYR A 318 5.22 -14.64 -10.37
N GLN A 319 5.45 -15.42 -11.44
CA GLN A 319 4.95 -16.79 -11.56
C GLN A 319 5.45 -17.69 -10.42
N ARG A 320 6.78 -17.78 -10.22
CA ARG A 320 7.36 -18.52 -9.09
C ARG A 320 6.84 -18.03 -7.74
N SER A 321 6.64 -16.73 -7.57
CA SER A 321 6.04 -16.19 -6.36
C SER A 321 4.61 -16.73 -6.15
N ARG A 322 3.74 -16.65 -7.16
CA ARG A 322 2.35 -17.13 -7.07
C ARG A 322 2.21 -18.64 -6.87
N GLU A 323 3.19 -19.43 -7.28
CA GLU A 323 3.30 -20.87 -6.97
C GLU A 323 3.52 -21.14 -5.47
N THR A 324 4.25 -20.27 -4.75
CA THR A 324 4.39 -20.38 -3.28
C THR A 324 3.05 -20.16 -2.57
N VAL A 325 2.88 -20.70 -1.37
CA VAL A 325 1.63 -20.57 -0.60
C VAL A 325 1.27 -19.09 -0.38
N SER A 326 2.19 -18.29 0.19
CA SER A 326 1.94 -16.90 0.58
C SER A 326 2.08 -15.88 -0.56
N GLN A 327 2.70 -16.23 -1.69
CA GLN A 327 2.83 -15.38 -2.89
C GLN A 327 3.32 -13.93 -2.65
N THR A 328 4.13 -13.75 -1.60
CA THR A 328 4.40 -12.45 -0.97
C THR A 328 5.07 -11.45 -1.90
N ASP A 329 6.10 -11.86 -2.65
CA ASP A 329 6.79 -10.98 -3.62
C ASP A 329 5.84 -10.39 -4.66
N TYR A 330 4.91 -11.19 -5.20
CA TYR A 330 3.91 -10.72 -6.16
C TYR A 330 2.92 -9.75 -5.51
N GLU A 331 2.36 -10.10 -4.35
CA GLU A 331 1.41 -9.23 -3.66
C GLU A 331 2.04 -7.89 -3.26
N VAL A 332 3.24 -7.92 -2.67
CA VAL A 332 3.93 -6.72 -2.18
C VAL A 332 4.38 -5.81 -3.33
N ASP A 333 4.97 -6.34 -4.40
CA ASP A 333 5.38 -5.53 -5.56
C ASP A 333 4.15 -4.97 -6.31
N LEU A 334 3.03 -5.71 -6.37
CA LEU A 334 1.77 -5.25 -6.97
C LEU A 334 1.15 -4.11 -6.17
N ILE A 335 0.98 -4.27 -4.85
CA ILE A 335 0.44 -3.22 -3.97
C ILE A 335 1.32 -1.97 -4.04
N THR A 336 2.64 -2.13 -4.02
CA THR A 336 3.60 -1.02 -4.12
C THR A 336 3.44 -0.26 -5.45
N THR A 337 3.23 -0.99 -6.55
CA THR A 337 3.04 -0.40 -7.87
C THR A 337 1.69 0.32 -7.97
N LEU A 338 0.60 -0.33 -7.55
CA LEU A 338 -0.74 0.25 -7.53
C LEU A 338 -0.81 1.50 -6.63
N THR A 339 -0.11 1.52 -5.50
CA THR A 339 -0.03 2.68 -4.59
C THR A 339 0.63 3.88 -5.26
N LYS A 340 1.74 3.67 -5.99
CA LYS A 340 2.37 4.77 -6.74
C LYS A 340 1.54 5.19 -7.95
N LEU A 341 0.88 4.26 -8.64
CA LEU A 341 0.01 4.55 -9.77
C LEU A 341 -1.23 5.37 -9.33
N SER A 342 -1.89 4.95 -8.25
CA SER A 342 -3.09 5.61 -7.73
C SER A 342 -2.83 6.98 -7.10
N SER A 343 -1.61 7.51 -7.12
CA SER A 343 -1.27 8.83 -6.58
C SER A 343 -0.54 9.75 -7.57
N MET A 344 -0.47 9.38 -8.86
CA MET A 344 0.13 10.23 -9.89
C MET A 344 -0.71 11.49 -10.12
N GLY A 345 -0.08 12.66 -10.27
CA GLY A 345 -0.75 13.95 -10.53
C GLY A 345 -1.59 14.53 -9.38
N GLN A 346 -2.12 13.69 -8.49
CA GLN A 346 -3.02 14.07 -7.40
C GLN A 346 -2.30 14.70 -6.20
N GLN A 347 -2.88 15.78 -5.67
CA GLN A 347 -2.57 16.30 -4.34
C GLN A 347 -3.63 15.78 -3.36
N ILE A 348 -3.19 14.99 -2.37
CA ILE A 348 -4.09 14.33 -1.43
C ILE A 348 -4.53 15.30 -0.34
N ASN A 349 -5.85 15.55 -0.26
CA ASN A 349 -6.47 16.28 0.85
C ASN A 349 -6.64 15.32 2.05
N TYR A 350 -5.75 15.45 3.04
CA TYR A 350 -5.77 14.60 4.23
C TYR A 350 -6.93 14.91 5.19
N GLU A 351 -7.58 16.07 5.04
CA GLU A 351 -8.75 16.50 5.78
C GLU A 351 -10.08 16.14 5.07
N ALA A 352 -10.02 15.58 3.85
CA ALA A 352 -11.20 15.16 3.09
C ALA A 352 -12.05 14.13 3.87
N TYR A 353 -13.37 14.20 3.66
CA TYR A 353 -14.38 13.34 4.29
C TYR A 353 -14.45 13.41 5.83
N THR A 354 -13.86 14.45 6.42
CA THR A 354 -13.99 14.75 7.85
C THR A 354 -15.23 15.59 8.13
N TYR A 355 -15.71 15.57 9.38
CA TYR A 355 -16.93 16.28 9.79
C TYR A 355 -16.82 16.83 11.22
N PRO A 356 -17.61 17.87 11.58
CA PRO A 356 -17.53 18.50 12.89
C PRO A 356 -17.67 17.51 14.05
N VAL A 357 -16.69 17.53 14.95
CA VAL A 357 -16.66 16.66 16.13
C VAL A 357 -17.71 17.14 17.13
N ARG A 358 -18.61 16.25 17.55
CA ARG A 358 -19.52 16.53 18.67
C ARG A 358 -18.69 16.69 19.95
N LYS A 359 -18.74 17.88 20.57
CA LYS A 359 -18.05 18.13 21.84
C LYS A 359 -18.57 17.15 22.90
N ILE A 360 -17.69 16.28 23.39
CA ILE A 360 -17.98 15.41 24.53
C ILE A 360 -17.90 16.28 25.78
N GLU A 361 -19.04 16.50 26.45
CA GLU A 361 -19.04 17.08 27.78
C GLU A 361 -18.47 16.06 28.78
N LEU A 362 -17.17 16.15 29.05
CA LEU A 362 -16.47 15.26 29.98
C LEU A 362 -17.10 15.27 31.38
N SER A 363 -17.72 16.39 31.78
CA SER A 363 -18.52 16.56 33.00
C SER A 363 -19.78 15.68 33.09
N LYS A 364 -20.24 15.09 31.97
CA LYS A 364 -21.40 14.20 31.88
C LYS A 364 -21.02 12.73 31.71
N LEU A 365 -19.74 12.41 31.57
CA LEU A 365 -19.27 11.03 31.59
C LEU A 365 -19.36 10.48 33.01
N LYS A 366 -20.17 9.45 33.22
CA LYS A 366 -20.08 8.61 34.42
C LYS A 366 -18.88 7.67 34.23
N LEU A 367 -17.91 7.78 35.13
CA LEU A 367 -16.80 6.83 35.30
C LEU A 367 -17.31 5.54 35.96
#